data_AF-A0A7J4IJ24-F1
#
_entry.id   AF-A0A7J4IJ24-F1
#
_cell.length_a   1.000
_cell.length_b   1.000
_cell.length_c   1.000
_cell.angle_alpha   90.00
_cell.angle_beta   90.00
_cell.angle_gamma   90.00
#
_symmetry.space_group_name_H-M   'P 1'
#
loop_
_entity.id
_entity.type
_entity.pdbx_description
1 polymer ?
#
loop_
_entity_poly.entity_id
_entity_poly.type
_entity_poly.pdbx_seq_one_letter_code
_entity_poly.pdbx_strand_id
1 'polypeptide(L)'
;MPYQDNYAASASKHLTDSSALLAAGRFDGAGYLAGYVAECSLKAFTQFAIKTANTSSHGFSGLSRDAVKAATALTQYQCARYIASSWDHKNYDLTKNWVPGIRYTAEGTIPEPLARVWVREARAIYNQIVGQMKLDGVIS
;
A
#
# COMPACT_ATOMS: atom_id res chain seq x y z
N MET A 1 -3.23 -13.70 22.93
CA MET A 1 -2.41 -13.79 21.70
C MET A 1 -2.41 -12.41 21.05
N PRO A 2 -1.27 -11.76 20.83
CA PRO A 2 -1.27 -10.50 20.06
C PRO A 2 -1.71 -10.80 18.62
N TYR A 3 -2.64 -10.01 18.10
CA TYR A 3 -3.09 -10.11 16.72
C TYR A 3 -1.91 -9.75 15.81
N GLN A 4 -1.38 -10.72 15.05
CA GLN A 4 -0.32 -10.42 14.09
C GLN A 4 -0.98 -9.72 12.89
N ASP A 5 -0.56 -8.48 12.62
CA ASP A 5 -1.15 -7.70 11.53
C ASP A 5 -0.94 -8.41 10.19
N ASN A 6 -2.05 -8.83 9.57
CA ASN A 6 -2.04 -9.36 8.21
C ASN A 6 -2.23 -8.21 7.21
N TYR A 7 -1.14 -7.49 6.93
CA TYR A 7 -1.17 -6.33 6.04
C TYR A 7 -1.61 -6.68 4.61
N ALA A 8 -1.29 -7.87 4.10
CA ALA A 8 -1.73 -8.32 2.79
C ALA A 8 -3.26 -8.51 2.71
N ALA A 9 -3.86 -9.09 3.75
CA ALA A 9 -5.31 -9.21 3.85
C ALA A 9 -5.98 -7.84 3.99
N SER A 10 -5.42 -6.93 4.79
CA SER A 10 -5.93 -5.56 4.92
C SER A 10 -5.86 -4.80 3.59
N ALA A 11 -4.74 -4.88 2.87
CA ALA A 11 -4.59 -4.26 1.54
C ALA A 11 -5.67 -4.77 0.55
N SER A 12 -5.97 -6.08 0.60
CA SER A 12 -7.00 -6.70 -0.25
C SER A 12 -8.41 -6.16 0.05
N LYS A 13 -8.75 -6.03 1.35
CA LYS A 13 -10.03 -5.46 1.79
C LYS A 13 -10.14 -3.99 1.41
N HIS A 14 -9.12 -3.19 1.71
CA HIS A 14 -9.10 -1.77 1.36
C HIS A 14 -9.21 -1.54 -0.14
N LEU A 15 -8.61 -2.38 -0.99
CA LEU A 15 -8.72 -2.24 -2.44
C LEU A 15 -10.15 -2.52 -2.92
N THR A 16 -10.79 -3.54 -2.34
CA THR A 16 -12.19 -3.87 -2.63
C THR A 16 -13.09 -2.70 -2.24
N ASP A 17 -12.98 -2.22 -1.01
CA ASP A 17 -13.79 -1.14 -0.47
C ASP A 17 -13.55 0.19 -1.19
N SER A 18 -12.29 0.54 -1.45
CA SER A 18 -11.89 1.74 -2.20
C SER A 18 -12.52 1.75 -3.60
N SER A 19 -12.54 0.60 -4.26
CA SER A 19 -13.12 0.45 -5.60
C SER A 19 -14.65 0.56 -5.57
N ALA A 20 -15.29 -0.04 -4.55
CA ALA A 20 -16.73 0.09 -4.36
C ALA A 20 -17.16 1.54 -4.08
N LEU A 21 -16.40 2.25 -3.24
CA LEU A 21 -16.64 3.68 -2.96
C LEU A 21 -16.45 4.55 -4.21
N LEU A 22 -15.44 4.26 -5.03
CA LEU A 22 -15.24 4.97 -6.29
C LEU A 22 -16.42 4.77 -7.24
N ALA A 23 -16.92 3.53 -7.36
CA ALA A 23 -18.09 3.22 -8.19
C ALA A 23 -19.37 3.90 -7.67
N ALA A 24 -19.48 4.07 -6.35
CA ALA A 24 -20.60 4.76 -5.70
C ALA A 24 -20.48 6.30 -5.67
N GLY A 25 -19.46 6.89 -6.31
CA GLY A 25 -19.25 8.34 -6.30
C GLY A 25 -18.74 8.91 -4.97
N ARG A 26 -18.29 8.06 -4.04
CA ARG A 26 -17.78 8.48 -2.72
C ARG A 26 -16.27 8.71 -2.77
N PHE A 27 -15.86 9.78 -3.45
CA PHE A 27 -14.48 10.05 -3.84
C PHE A 27 -13.50 10.23 -2.67
N ASP A 28 -13.88 10.95 -1.62
CA ASP A 28 -13.04 11.10 -0.42
C ASP A 28 -12.74 9.75 0.23
N GLY A 29 -13.78 8.92 0.40
CA GLY A 29 -13.65 7.58 0.97
C GLY A 29 -12.81 6.67 0.07
N ALA A 30 -13.00 6.75 -1.25
CA ALA A 30 -12.22 5.99 -2.22
C ALA A 30 -10.73 6.34 -2.13
N GLY A 31 -10.39 7.64 -2.16
CA GLY A 31 -9.02 8.12 -2.04
C GLY A 31 -8.39 7.83 -0.68
N TYR A 32 -9.16 7.97 0.41
CA TYR A 32 -8.72 7.61 1.75
C TYR A 32 -8.28 6.14 1.84
N LEU A 33 -9.11 5.21 1.36
CA LEU A 33 -8.78 3.79 1.38
C LEU A 33 -7.68 3.42 0.37
N ALA A 34 -7.57 4.13 -0.76
CA ALA A 34 -6.51 3.91 -1.73
C ALA A 34 -5.11 4.09 -1.12
N GLY A 35 -4.94 5.07 -0.22
CA GLY A 35 -3.67 5.23 0.49
C GLY A 35 -3.36 4.09 1.46
N TYR A 36 -4.36 3.55 2.16
CA TYR A 36 -4.16 2.35 2.98
C TYR A 36 -3.82 1.10 2.17
N VAL A 37 -4.34 0.97 0.95
CA VAL A 37 -3.91 -0.12 0.05
C VAL A 37 -2.41 -0.02 -0.21
N ALA A 38 -1.90 1.18 -0.54
CA ALA A 38 -0.48 1.40 -0.77
C ALA A 38 0.36 1.13 0.49
N GLU A 39 -0.04 1.71 1.64
CA GLU A 39 0.64 1.54 2.92
C GLU A 39 0.70 0.06 3.34
N CYS A 40 -0.45 -0.64 3.33
CA CYS A 40 -0.51 -2.04 3.72
C CYS A 40 0.25 -2.95 2.75
N SER A 41 0.24 -2.66 1.45
CA SER A 41 1.03 -3.43 0.48
C SER A 41 2.53 -3.30 0.78
N LEU A 42 3.02 -2.08 1.03
CA LEU A 42 4.42 -1.84 1.38
C LEU A 42 4.80 -2.44 2.75
N LYS A 43 3.91 -2.40 3.73
CA LYS A 43 4.13 -3.08 5.03
C LYS A 43 4.20 -4.60 4.87
N ALA A 44 3.35 -5.19 4.03
CA ALA A 44 3.40 -6.62 3.73
C ALA A 44 4.74 -7.00 3.08
N PHE A 45 5.23 -6.19 2.14
CA PHE A 45 6.56 -6.37 1.56
C PHE A 45 7.66 -6.29 2.60
N THR A 46 7.68 -5.24 3.43
CA THR A 46 8.71 -5.04 4.46
C THR A 46 8.73 -6.19 5.46
N GLN A 47 7.56 -6.67 5.89
CA GLN A 47 7.44 -7.84 6.77
C GLN A 47 8.02 -9.10 6.12
N PHE A 48 7.72 -9.33 4.83
CA PHE A 48 8.28 -10.45 4.07
C PHE A 48 9.80 -10.34 3.91
N ALA A 49 10.31 -9.15 3.56
CA ALA A 49 11.73 -8.90 3.35
C ALA A 49 12.54 -9.09 4.65
N ILE A 50 12.04 -8.57 5.78
CA ILE A 50 12.67 -8.76 7.10
C ILE A 50 12.73 -10.25 7.47
N LYS A 51 11.61 -10.97 7.31
CA LYS A 51 11.53 -12.41 7.60
C LYS A 51 12.53 -13.19 6.73
N THR A 52 12.64 -12.84 5.45
CA THR A 52 13.57 -13.49 4.50
C THR A 52 15.02 -13.18 4.83
N ALA A 53 15.31 -11.98 5.34
CA ALA A 53 16.65 -11.56 5.75
C ALA A 53 17.09 -12.13 7.11
N ASN A 54 16.27 -12.91 7.82
CA ASN A 54 16.52 -13.40 9.18
C ASN A 54 16.93 -12.29 10.17
N THR A 55 16.47 -11.06 9.95
CA THR A 55 16.78 -9.93 10.84
C THR A 55 15.71 -9.84 11.94
N SER A 56 16.13 -9.95 13.20
CA SER A 56 15.27 -9.80 14.36
C SER A 56 14.92 -8.33 14.57
N SER A 57 13.90 -7.82 13.89
CA SER A 57 13.52 -6.41 14.00
C SER A 57 12.41 -6.18 15.03
N HIS A 58 12.78 -5.81 16.25
CA HIS A 58 11.85 -5.37 17.29
C HIS A 58 11.35 -3.90 17.12
N GLY A 59 11.61 -3.23 15.99
CA GLY A 59 11.49 -1.77 15.89
C GLY A 59 10.68 -1.18 14.72
N PHE A 60 9.94 -1.99 13.96
CA PHE A 60 9.28 -1.51 12.73
C PHE A 60 7.76 -1.25 12.88
N SER A 61 7.25 -1.16 14.10
CA SER A 61 5.81 -0.95 14.38
C SER A 61 5.30 0.48 14.09
N GLY A 62 6.16 1.42 13.71
CA GLY A 62 5.77 2.79 13.38
C GLY A 62 6.18 3.18 11.97
N LEU A 63 5.44 2.78 10.93
CA LEU A 63 5.87 3.05 9.57
C LEU A 63 4.72 3.41 8.62
N SER A 64 4.33 4.69 8.60
CA SER A 64 3.64 5.26 7.43
C SER A 64 4.64 5.88 6.44
N ARG A 65 5.84 6.32 6.89
CA ARG A 65 6.92 6.85 6.03
C ARG A 65 8.17 5.97 5.96
N ASP A 66 8.65 5.41 7.07
CA ASP A 66 9.89 4.63 6.99
C ASP A 66 9.68 3.22 6.43
N ALA A 67 8.44 2.78 6.21
CA ALA A 67 8.13 1.54 5.46
C ALA A 67 8.57 1.68 4.01
N VAL A 68 8.32 2.83 3.37
CA VAL A 68 8.75 3.10 1.99
C VAL A 68 10.28 3.13 1.94
N LYS A 69 10.93 3.85 2.87
CA LYS A 69 12.41 3.94 2.93
C LYS A 69 13.06 2.59 3.25
N ALA A 70 12.50 1.82 4.19
CA ALA A 70 12.98 0.50 4.55
C ALA A 70 12.77 -0.48 3.39
N ALA A 71 11.62 -0.43 2.71
CA ALA A 71 11.35 -1.23 1.54
C ALA A 71 12.36 -0.95 0.41
N THR A 72 12.69 0.32 0.15
CA THR A 72 13.74 0.72 -0.80
C THR A 72 15.14 0.28 -0.35
N ALA A 73 15.48 0.34 0.94
CA ALA A 73 16.76 -0.13 1.46
C ALA A 73 16.90 -1.67 1.39
N LEU A 74 15.80 -2.41 1.48
CA LEU A 74 15.76 -3.87 1.43
C LEU A 74 15.74 -4.44 0.00
N THR A 75 15.76 -3.58 -1.04
CA THR A 75 15.86 -3.98 -2.46
C THR A 75 17.16 -4.71 -2.81
N GLN A 76 18.14 -4.77 -1.89
CA GLN A 76 19.38 -5.51 -2.07
C GLN A 76 19.27 -7.02 -1.79
N TYR A 77 18.11 -7.48 -1.30
CA TYR A 77 17.81 -8.90 -1.10
C TYR A 77 16.79 -9.37 -2.17
N GLN A 78 16.61 -10.69 -2.33
CA GLN A 78 15.80 -11.39 -3.37
C GLN A 78 14.32 -10.94 -3.57
N CYS A 79 13.92 -9.86 -2.90
CA CYS A 79 12.62 -9.20 -2.92
C CYS A 79 12.54 -8.05 -3.95
N ALA A 80 13.64 -7.64 -4.59
CA ALA A 80 13.68 -6.55 -5.58
C ALA A 80 12.61 -6.65 -6.69
N ARG A 81 12.23 -7.88 -7.06
CA ARG A 81 11.17 -8.17 -8.05
C ARG A 81 9.80 -7.57 -7.70
N TYR A 82 9.48 -7.38 -6.42
CA TYR A 82 8.19 -6.82 -5.99
C TYR A 82 8.19 -5.28 -5.90
N ILE A 83 9.35 -4.63 -5.96
CA ILE A 83 9.50 -3.16 -5.96
C ILE A 83 9.95 -2.63 -7.32
N ALA A 84 10.12 -3.52 -8.31
CA ALA A 84 10.68 -3.25 -9.63
C ALA A 84 10.48 -1.81 -10.13
N SER A 85 11.60 -1.23 -10.61
CA SER A 85 11.87 0.14 -11.07
C SER A 85 10.92 0.71 -12.14
N SER A 86 9.87 0.00 -12.51
CA SER A 86 8.82 0.39 -13.45
C SER A 86 7.65 1.12 -12.79
N TRP A 87 7.78 1.64 -11.57
CA TRP A 87 6.78 2.52 -10.96
C TRP A 87 6.67 3.83 -11.74
N ASP A 88 5.84 3.81 -12.78
CA ASP A 88 5.56 4.96 -13.63
C ASP A 88 4.60 5.92 -12.91
N HIS A 89 5.13 6.70 -11.96
CA HIS A 89 4.44 7.78 -11.24
C HIS A 89 4.21 9.03 -12.09
N LYS A 90 4.13 8.90 -13.43
CA LYS A 90 4.22 10.03 -14.37
C LYS A 90 3.31 11.22 -14.07
N ASN A 91 2.25 11.06 -13.26
CA ASN A 91 1.36 12.16 -12.88
C ASN A 91 1.04 12.28 -11.38
N TYR A 92 1.25 11.26 -10.54
CA TYR A 92 0.99 11.34 -9.10
C TYR A 92 1.77 10.28 -8.30
N ASP A 93 2.23 10.65 -7.10
CA ASP A 93 2.91 9.74 -6.17
C ASP A 93 2.07 9.62 -4.90
N LEU A 94 1.20 8.62 -4.87
CA LEU A 94 0.38 8.27 -3.71
C LEU A 94 1.19 8.10 -2.42
N THR A 95 2.45 7.66 -2.50
CA THR A 95 3.29 7.46 -1.30
C THR A 95 3.79 8.76 -0.69
N LYS A 96 3.79 9.86 -1.47
CA LYS A 96 4.20 11.19 -1.01
C LYS A 96 3.03 12.10 -0.66
N ASN A 97 1.97 12.03 -1.46
CA ASN A 97 0.90 13.02 -1.42
C ASN A 97 -0.30 12.61 -0.55
N TRP A 98 -0.44 11.31 -0.25
CA TRP A 98 -1.49 10.83 0.65
C TRP A 98 -1.03 10.91 2.11
N VAL A 99 -1.94 11.30 3.00
CA VAL A 99 -1.74 11.23 4.46
C VAL A 99 -3.02 10.77 5.17
N PRO A 100 -2.92 10.05 6.31
CA PRO A 100 -4.09 9.59 7.06
C PRO A 100 -5.04 10.71 7.50
N GLY A 101 -4.52 11.92 7.70
CA GLY A 101 -5.27 13.09 8.16
C GLY A 101 -6.35 13.58 7.18
N ILE A 102 -6.33 13.13 5.92
CA ILE A 102 -7.40 13.41 4.94
C ILE A 102 -8.78 12.95 5.43
N ARG A 103 -8.85 11.99 6.37
CA ARG A 103 -10.11 11.59 6.99
C ARG A 103 -10.89 12.74 7.65
N TYR A 104 -10.19 13.77 8.11
CA TYR A 104 -10.76 14.89 8.86
C TYR A 104 -11.00 16.13 8.00
N THR A 105 -10.70 16.08 6.70
CA THR A 105 -11.00 17.18 5.79
C THR A 105 -12.47 17.21 5.44
N ALA A 106 -12.97 18.36 4.97
CA ALA A 106 -14.36 18.50 4.54
C ALA A 106 -14.70 17.52 3.39
N GLU A 107 -15.97 17.15 3.28
CA GLU A 107 -16.44 16.36 2.12
C GLU A 107 -16.19 17.13 0.82
N GLY A 108 -15.78 16.41 -0.22
CA GLY A 108 -15.39 16.95 -1.52
C GLY A 108 -13.93 17.39 -1.61
N THR A 109 -13.08 17.13 -0.60
CA THR A 109 -11.66 17.50 -0.62
C THR A 109 -10.89 16.74 -1.71
N ILE A 110 -11.23 15.48 -1.96
CA ILE A 110 -10.66 14.68 -3.04
C ILE A 110 -11.65 14.70 -4.22
N PRO A 111 -11.37 15.48 -5.29
CA PRO A 111 -12.24 15.50 -6.45
C PRO A 111 -12.15 14.17 -7.20
N GLU A 112 -13.22 13.85 -7.93
CA GLU A 112 -13.35 12.60 -8.69
C GLU A 112 -12.11 12.25 -9.54
N PRO A 113 -11.54 13.15 -10.37
CA PRO A 113 -10.40 12.79 -11.21
C PRO A 113 -9.20 12.35 -10.38
N LEU A 114 -9.00 12.96 -9.21
CA LEU A 114 -7.92 12.64 -8.29
C LEU A 114 -8.15 11.29 -7.62
N ALA A 115 -9.38 11.03 -7.14
CA ALA A 115 -9.75 9.74 -6.58
C ALA A 115 -9.54 8.59 -7.60
N ARG A 116 -9.92 8.78 -8.87
CA ARG A 116 -9.68 7.79 -9.93
C ARG A 116 -8.18 7.51 -10.14
N VAL A 117 -7.35 8.55 -10.10
CA VAL A 117 -5.88 8.40 -10.19
C VAL A 117 -5.35 7.60 -9.01
N TRP A 118 -5.76 7.94 -7.79
CA TRP A 118 -5.29 7.26 -6.58
C TRP A 118 -5.71 5.79 -6.55
N VAL A 119 -6.99 5.48 -6.80
CA VAL A 119 -7.44 4.08 -6.81
C VAL A 119 -6.69 3.25 -7.85
N ARG A 120 -6.40 3.82 -9.02
CA ARG A 120 -5.61 3.15 -10.06
C ARG A 120 -4.17 2.89 -9.61
N GLU A 121 -3.50 3.87 -9.01
CA GLU A 121 -2.14 3.73 -8.50
C GLU A 121 -2.05 2.73 -7.34
N ALA A 122 -2.99 2.82 -6.39
CA ALA A 122 -3.11 1.88 -5.28
C ALA A 122 -3.27 0.43 -5.78
N ARG A 123 -4.09 0.23 -6.82
CA ARG A 123 -4.26 -1.07 -7.47
C ARG A 123 -2.97 -1.56 -8.13
N ALA A 124 -2.22 -0.68 -8.80
CA ALA A 124 -0.95 -1.03 -9.41
C ALA A 124 0.07 -1.49 -8.35
N ILE A 125 0.19 -0.74 -7.25
CA ILE A 125 1.04 -1.10 -6.09
C ILE A 125 0.61 -2.45 -5.51
N TYR A 126 -0.69 -2.64 -5.27
CA TYR A 126 -1.22 -3.90 -4.77
C TYR A 126 -0.88 -5.07 -5.69
N ASN A 127 -1.15 -4.95 -6.99
CA ASN A 127 -0.94 -6.03 -7.95
C ASN A 127 0.54 -6.42 -8.06
N GLN A 128 1.44 -5.44 -8.01
CA GLN A 128 2.88 -5.67 -8.11
C GLN A 128 3.46 -6.30 -6.84
N ILE A 129 2.94 -5.93 -5.67
CA ILE A 129 3.43 -6.44 -4.39
C ILE A 129 2.61 -7.64 -3.95
N VAL A 130 1.41 -7.39 -3.41
CA VAL A 130 0.56 -8.41 -2.80
C VAL A 130 0.08 -9.41 -3.85
N GLY A 131 -0.29 -8.94 -5.05
CA GLY A 131 -0.70 -9.79 -6.15
C GLY A 131 0.40 -10.77 -6.57
N GLN A 132 1.62 -10.28 -6.82
CA GLN A 132 2.76 -11.15 -7.16
C GLN A 132 3.15 -12.07 -6.02
N MET A 133 3.17 -11.59 -4.77
CA MET A 133 3.45 -12.43 -3.60
C MET A 133 2.42 -13.58 -3.44
N LYS A 134 1.16 -13.35 -3.81
CA LYS A 134 0.14 -14.42 -3.87
C LYS A 134 0.40 -15.41 -5.01
N LEU A 135 0.71 -14.90 -6.22
CA LEU A 135 1.03 -15.75 -7.37
C LEU A 135 2.24 -16.65 -7.11
N ASP A 136 3.25 -16.11 -6.42
CA ASP A 136 4.46 -16.83 -6.00
C ASP A 136 4.23 -17.76 -4.79
N GLY A 137 3.02 -17.78 -4.22
CA GLY A 137 2.65 -18.64 -3.09
C GLY A 137 3.33 -18.28 -1.76
N VAL A 138 3.92 -17.08 -1.63
CA VAL A 138 4.60 -16.66 -0.39
C VAL A 138 3.63 -16.12 0.66
N ILE A 139 2.41 -15.75 0.25
CA ILE A 139 1.30 -15.35 1.10
C ILE A 139 -0.02 -15.91 0.54
N SER A 140 -1.03 -16.07 1.40
CA SER A 140 -2.40 -16.50 1.04
C SER A 140 -3.35 -15.32 0.84
#